data_AF-A0AA39E0C3-F1
#
_entry.id   AF-A0AA39E0C3-F1
#
_cell.length_a   1.000
_cell.length_b   1.000
_cell.length_c   1.000
_cell.angle_alpha   90.00
_cell.angle_beta   90.00
_cell.angle_gamma   90.00
#
_symmetry.space_group_name_H-M   'P 1'
#
loop_
_entity.id
_entity.type
_entity.pdbx_description
1 polymer ?
#
loop_
_entity_poly.entity_id
_entity_poly.type
_entity_poly.pdbx_seq_one_letter_code
_entity_poly.pdbx_strand_id
1 'polypeptide(L)'
;MASVMLSGAESLKPIRAIAPSGIGLAGSDFPKRFSSQKALVCYTRNPRTRTIAPKCSLSSSRPVSQPRFIQHKQEAFWFYRFLSIVYDHIINPGHWTEDMRDEALEPADLYDRNMTVVDVGGGTGFTTLGIVKHVDAKNVTILDQSPHQLAKAKEKEPLKECRIIEGDAEDLPFPTDYADRYISAGSIEYWPDPQRGIREAYRVLKIGGKACIIGPVHPTFWLSRFFADMWMLFPKEEEYIEWFRKAGFKNVQIKRIGPKWYRGVRRHGLIMGCSVTGEKPYTGDSPLQLGPKVEDVKKPVNKFVFLLRLILGAIVAAYFLVIPIYMWLKDKIVPKGWPI
;
A
#
# COMPACT_ATOMS: atom_id res chain seq x y z
N MET A 1 -8.08 42.29 -19.37
CA MET A 1 -8.80 42.83 -18.20
C MET A 1 -10.26 42.45 -18.33
N ALA A 2 -10.89 41.94 -17.27
CA ALA A 2 -12.33 41.70 -17.17
C ALA A 2 -12.70 41.80 -15.68
N SER A 3 -13.92 42.25 -15.36
CA SER A 3 -14.28 42.69 -14.01
C SER A 3 -15.64 42.16 -13.56
N VAL A 4 -15.70 41.69 -12.32
CA VAL A 4 -16.89 41.59 -11.44
C VAL A 4 -18.13 40.85 -11.97
N MET A 5 -18.49 39.77 -11.28
CA MET A 5 -19.75 39.73 -10.52
C MET A 5 -19.59 38.89 -9.24
N LEU A 6 -20.22 39.31 -8.15
CA LEU A 6 -20.19 38.66 -6.82
C LEU A 6 -21.61 38.25 -6.41
N SER A 7 -21.74 37.13 -5.71
CA SER A 7 -22.67 36.93 -4.57
C SER A 7 -22.67 35.46 -4.12
N GLY A 8 -23.22 35.17 -2.93
CA GLY A 8 -23.39 33.80 -2.41
C GLY A 8 -22.61 33.48 -1.13
N ALA A 9 -22.79 34.28 -0.07
CA ALA A 9 -22.17 34.03 1.24
C ALA A 9 -23.21 34.03 2.37
N GLU A 10 -23.54 32.83 2.87
CA GLU A 10 -24.40 32.56 4.03
C GLU A 10 -23.86 31.37 4.83
N SER A 11 -24.09 31.23 6.14
CA SER A 11 -24.22 32.26 7.18
C SER A 11 -23.75 31.63 8.51
N LEU A 12 -22.80 32.25 9.21
CA LEU A 12 -22.21 31.67 10.44
C LEU A 12 -22.95 32.18 11.69
N LYS A 13 -23.73 31.31 12.35
CA LYS A 13 -24.33 31.58 13.67
C LYS A 13 -23.41 31.11 14.80
N PRO A 14 -22.95 31.98 15.71
CA PRO A 14 -22.16 31.58 16.87
C PRO A 14 -23.05 31.08 18.02
N ILE A 15 -22.93 29.81 18.38
CA ILE A 15 -23.60 29.27 19.58
C ILE A 15 -22.78 29.63 20.82
N ARG A 16 -23.32 30.50 21.69
CA ARG A 16 -22.80 30.72 23.04
C ARG A 16 -23.25 29.57 23.95
N ALA A 17 -22.31 28.73 24.37
CA ALA A 17 -22.55 27.81 25.49
C ALA A 17 -22.47 28.59 26.82
N ILE A 18 -23.47 28.41 27.68
CA ILE A 18 -23.54 29.01 29.02
C ILE A 18 -22.93 28.04 30.04
N ALA A 19 -22.12 28.54 30.96
CA ALA A 19 -21.56 27.75 32.06
C ALA A 19 -22.53 27.73 33.26
N PRO A 20 -22.86 26.56 33.85
CA PRO A 20 -23.60 26.48 35.11
C PRO A 20 -22.73 26.84 36.32
N SER A 21 -23.35 27.38 37.38
CA SER A 21 -22.70 27.70 38.67
C SER A 21 -23.65 27.43 39.84
N GLY A 22 -23.17 26.73 40.88
CA GLY A 22 -23.96 26.26 42.05
C GLY A 22 -23.64 24.78 42.31
N ILE A 23 -22.86 24.38 43.30
CA ILE A 23 -22.99 24.46 44.78
C ILE A 23 -23.89 23.35 45.36
N GLY A 24 -23.28 22.48 46.18
CA GLY A 24 -23.88 21.43 47.01
C GLY A 24 -22.80 20.86 47.94
N LEU A 25 -23.13 20.50 49.19
CA LEU A 25 -22.15 20.36 50.28
C LEU A 25 -22.20 19.01 51.04
N ALA A 26 -21.02 18.45 51.28
CA ALA A 26 -20.61 17.56 52.39
C ALA A 26 -19.06 17.47 52.34
N GLY A 27 -18.25 17.42 53.41
CA GLY A 27 -18.51 17.24 54.84
C GLY A 27 -18.31 15.77 55.26
N SER A 28 -17.26 15.36 55.99
CA SER A 28 -16.03 16.03 56.49
C SER A 28 -14.87 14.98 56.54
N ASP A 29 -13.79 14.93 57.34
CA ASP A 29 -13.30 15.67 58.54
C ASP A 29 -11.78 15.41 58.80
N PHE A 30 -11.29 15.80 59.98
CA PHE A 30 -10.06 15.45 60.71
C PHE A 30 -8.67 16.05 60.28
N PRO A 31 -8.02 16.84 61.17
CA PRO A 31 -6.71 17.47 60.91
C PRO A 31 -5.54 16.95 61.77
N LYS A 32 -4.29 17.22 61.31
CA LYS A 32 -3.00 17.29 62.06
C LYS A 32 -1.86 17.63 61.06
N ARG A 33 -0.73 18.29 61.39
CA ARG A 33 -0.39 19.30 62.42
C ARG A 33 0.97 19.95 62.04
N PHE A 34 1.12 21.27 62.21
CA PHE A 34 2.37 22.08 62.32
C PHE A 34 3.74 21.56 61.83
N SER A 35 4.38 22.30 60.90
CA SER A 35 5.72 22.94 61.05
C SER A 35 6.06 23.72 59.75
N SER A 36 6.07 25.05 59.71
CA SER A 36 7.17 25.95 60.11
C SER A 36 8.50 25.79 59.37
N GLN A 37 8.69 26.56 58.28
CA GLN A 37 9.85 27.47 58.15
C GLN A 37 9.59 28.55 57.08
N LYS A 38 10.20 29.73 57.24
CA LYS A 38 10.16 30.84 56.27
C LYS A 38 11.48 30.85 55.47
N ALA A 39 11.40 30.93 54.15
CA ALA A 39 12.56 31.21 53.28
C ALA A 39 12.15 32.11 52.10
N LEU A 40 13.14 32.77 51.49
CA LEU A 40 12.99 33.92 50.58
C LEU A 40 12.01 33.72 49.40
N VAL A 41 11.28 34.79 49.09
CA VAL A 41 10.62 34.99 47.80
C VAL A 41 11.67 35.25 46.71
N CYS A 42 11.65 34.46 45.63
CA CYS A 42 12.35 34.79 44.39
C CYS A 42 11.33 35.03 43.27
N TYR A 43 11.33 36.22 42.68
CA TYR A 43 10.21 36.71 41.85
C TYR A 43 10.36 36.33 40.37
N THR A 44 10.38 35.03 40.07
CA THR A 44 10.47 34.52 38.69
C THR A 44 9.11 34.59 37.99
N ARG A 45 8.98 35.49 37.00
CA ARG A 45 7.84 35.51 36.06
C ARG A 45 7.72 34.15 35.38
N ASN A 46 6.62 33.43 35.65
CA ASN A 46 6.34 32.14 35.02
C ASN A 46 5.42 32.34 33.80
N PRO A 47 5.94 32.32 32.55
CA PRO A 47 5.12 32.47 31.36
C PRO A 47 4.23 31.23 31.20
N ARG A 48 2.95 31.43 30.85
CA ARG A 48 2.01 30.32 30.62
C ARG A 48 2.47 29.47 29.42
N THR A 49 3.17 28.38 29.68
CA THR A 49 3.46 27.34 28.69
C THR A 49 2.15 26.69 28.25
N ARG A 50 1.58 27.19 27.15
CA ARG A 50 0.54 26.47 26.41
C ARG A 50 1.17 25.19 25.86
N THR A 51 0.95 24.07 26.54
CA THR A 51 1.23 22.74 25.99
C THR A 51 0.30 22.51 24.81
N ILE A 52 0.73 22.93 23.62
CA ILE A 52 0.08 22.58 22.36
C ILE A 52 0.41 21.11 22.11
N ALA A 53 -0.37 20.22 22.74
CA ALA A 53 -0.40 18.83 22.35
C ALA A 53 -0.75 18.79 20.85
N PRO A 54 0.06 18.15 20.00
CA PRO A 54 -0.31 17.99 18.61
C PRO A 54 -1.58 17.14 18.59
N LYS A 55 -2.70 17.72 18.11
CA LYS A 55 -3.83 16.90 17.70
C LYS A 55 -3.29 15.97 16.62
N CYS A 56 -3.23 14.67 16.91
CA CYS A 56 -3.01 13.67 15.88
C CYS A 56 -4.08 13.93 14.80
N SER A 57 -3.65 14.41 13.64
CA SER A 57 -4.47 14.34 12.45
C SER A 57 -4.68 12.86 12.17
N LEU A 58 -5.83 12.34 12.59
CA LEU A 58 -6.38 11.12 12.04
C LEU A 58 -6.18 11.21 10.53
N SER A 59 -5.39 10.29 9.98
CA SER A 59 -5.13 10.26 8.54
C SER A 59 -6.47 10.04 7.87
N SER A 60 -7.05 11.10 7.29
CA SER A 60 -8.24 10.95 6.49
C SER A 60 -7.86 10.08 5.30
N SER A 61 -8.40 8.86 5.30
CA SER A 61 -8.34 7.97 4.14
C SER A 61 -8.78 8.77 2.92
N ARG A 62 -7.98 8.69 1.84
CA ARG A 62 -8.28 9.46 0.62
C ARG A 62 -9.72 9.15 0.19
N PRO A 63 -10.56 10.16 -0.10
CA PRO A 63 -11.90 9.91 -0.57
C PRO A 63 -11.83 9.11 -1.87
N VAL A 64 -12.65 8.06 -1.98
CA VAL A 64 -12.68 7.09 -3.08
C VAL A 64 -12.98 7.74 -4.46
N SER A 65 -13.35 9.03 -4.46
CA SER A 65 -13.75 9.83 -5.61
C SER A 65 -12.61 10.48 -6.41
N GLN A 66 -11.32 10.23 -6.13
CA GLN A 66 -10.27 10.64 -7.09
C GLN A 66 -10.40 9.83 -8.41
N PRO A 67 -10.38 10.48 -9.58
CA PRO A 67 -10.57 9.82 -10.87
C PRO A 67 -9.31 9.08 -11.32
N ARG A 68 -9.05 7.91 -10.72
CA ARG A 68 -8.10 6.92 -11.27
C ARG A 68 -8.62 6.47 -12.65
N PHE A 69 -7.74 6.39 -13.64
CA PHE A 69 -8.08 6.08 -15.04
C PHE A 69 -8.22 4.57 -15.28
N ILE A 70 -7.57 3.74 -14.46
CA ILE A 70 -7.78 2.30 -14.39
C ILE A 70 -8.52 2.00 -13.07
N GLN A 71 -9.79 1.62 -13.16
CA GLN A 71 -10.60 1.15 -12.01
C GLN A 71 -11.43 -0.11 -12.30
N HIS A 72 -11.72 -0.40 -13.57
CA HIS A 72 -12.51 -1.58 -13.95
C HIS A 72 -11.58 -2.70 -14.41
N LYS A 73 -11.76 -3.93 -13.91
CA LYS A 73 -10.91 -5.09 -14.28
C LYS A 73 -10.83 -5.31 -15.81
N GLN A 74 -11.87 -4.95 -16.55
CA GLN A 74 -11.87 -5.01 -18.03
C GLN A 74 -10.95 -3.98 -18.70
N GLU A 75 -10.85 -2.75 -18.17
CA GLU A 75 -9.91 -1.75 -18.69
C GLU A 75 -8.47 -2.15 -18.36
N ALA A 76 -8.26 -2.63 -17.14
CA ALA A 76 -7.00 -3.18 -16.67
C ALA A 76 -6.54 -4.37 -17.54
N PHE A 77 -7.41 -5.34 -17.82
CA PHE A 77 -7.13 -6.50 -18.68
C PHE A 77 -6.61 -6.10 -20.07
N TRP A 78 -7.27 -5.15 -20.74
CA TRP A 78 -6.81 -4.68 -22.06
C TRP A 78 -5.51 -3.88 -21.96
N PHE A 79 -5.30 -3.13 -20.88
CA PHE A 79 -4.05 -2.44 -20.59
C PHE A 79 -2.90 -3.46 -20.42
N TYR A 80 -3.06 -4.55 -19.66
CA TYR A 80 -2.02 -5.59 -19.52
C TYR A 80 -1.80 -6.40 -20.78
N ARG A 81 -2.84 -6.68 -21.58
CA ARG A 81 -2.67 -7.47 -22.82
C ARG A 81 -1.64 -6.85 -23.75
N PHE A 82 -1.55 -5.53 -23.80
CA PHE A 82 -0.53 -4.80 -24.55
C PHE A 82 0.70 -4.43 -23.71
N LEU A 83 0.51 -3.88 -22.50
CA LEU A 83 1.64 -3.41 -21.69
C LEU A 83 2.52 -4.55 -21.18
N SER A 84 1.99 -5.74 -20.87
CA SER A 84 2.80 -6.85 -20.33
C SER A 84 3.87 -7.37 -21.29
N ILE A 85 3.64 -7.27 -22.61
CA ILE A 85 4.63 -7.63 -23.63
C ILE A 85 5.87 -6.73 -23.49
N VAL A 86 5.64 -5.43 -23.25
CA VAL A 86 6.66 -4.42 -22.94
C VAL A 86 7.20 -4.61 -21.50
N TYR A 87 6.35 -5.01 -20.55
CA TYR A 87 6.70 -5.10 -19.13
C TYR A 87 7.76 -6.16 -18.85
N ASP A 88 7.56 -7.40 -19.33
CA ASP A 88 8.53 -8.48 -19.12
C ASP A 88 9.90 -8.18 -19.75
N HIS A 89 9.91 -7.60 -20.96
CA HIS A 89 11.11 -7.51 -21.81
C HIS A 89 11.84 -6.15 -21.76
N ILE A 90 11.15 -5.07 -21.39
CA ILE A 90 11.70 -3.69 -21.45
C ILE A 90 11.61 -2.99 -20.08
N ILE A 91 10.55 -3.23 -19.30
CA ILE A 91 10.35 -2.56 -18.02
C ILE A 91 11.14 -3.28 -16.91
N ASN A 92 10.86 -4.57 -16.67
CA ASN A 92 11.51 -5.36 -15.61
C ASN A 92 13.05 -5.21 -15.57
N PRO A 93 13.81 -5.36 -16.68
CA PRO A 93 15.27 -5.26 -16.66
C PRO A 93 15.83 -3.93 -16.15
N GLY A 94 15.06 -2.83 -16.23
CA GLY A 94 15.46 -1.51 -15.74
C GLY A 94 14.76 -1.04 -14.46
N HIS A 95 13.62 -1.64 -14.10
CA HIS A 95 12.69 -1.11 -13.09
C HIS A 95 12.47 -2.05 -11.89
N TRP A 96 12.45 -3.35 -12.13
CA TRP A 96 12.16 -4.37 -11.12
C TRP A 96 13.04 -5.59 -11.36
N THR A 97 14.26 -5.50 -10.84
CA THR A 97 15.34 -6.47 -11.10
C THR A 97 15.21 -7.72 -10.22
N GLU A 98 15.89 -8.81 -10.59
CA GLU A 98 15.97 -10.02 -9.76
C GLU A 98 16.53 -9.74 -8.35
N ASP A 99 17.52 -8.85 -8.27
CA ASP A 99 18.07 -8.34 -7.01
C ASP A 99 16.97 -7.73 -6.12
N MET A 100 16.10 -6.90 -6.70
CA MET A 100 15.01 -6.23 -5.98
C MET A 100 13.89 -7.20 -5.61
N ARG A 101 13.58 -8.18 -6.47
CA ARG A 101 12.64 -9.26 -6.16
C ARG A 101 13.12 -10.05 -4.95
N ASP A 102 14.37 -10.50 -4.96
CA ASP A 102 14.93 -11.33 -3.90
C ASP A 102 15.05 -10.52 -2.59
N GLU A 103 15.43 -9.23 -2.68
CA GLU A 103 15.41 -8.30 -1.55
C GLU A 103 14.00 -8.07 -0.99
N ALA A 104 12.96 -8.05 -1.84
CA ALA A 104 11.57 -7.88 -1.44
C ALA A 104 10.93 -9.14 -0.85
N LEU A 105 11.45 -10.31 -1.21
CA LEU A 105 11.04 -11.61 -0.68
C LEU A 105 11.68 -11.95 0.68
N GLU A 106 12.84 -11.38 1.02
CA GLU A 106 13.53 -11.63 2.31
C GLU A 106 12.58 -11.52 3.54
N PRO A 107 11.75 -10.47 3.72
CA PRO A 107 10.87 -10.36 4.89
C PRO A 107 9.70 -11.36 4.93
N ALA A 108 9.52 -12.16 3.86
CA ALA A 108 8.51 -13.21 3.82
C ALA A 108 8.97 -14.51 4.52
N ASP A 109 10.21 -14.61 5.00
CA ASP A 109 10.73 -15.74 5.78
C ASP A 109 10.49 -17.11 5.11
N LEU A 110 10.95 -17.27 3.87
CA LEU A 110 10.91 -18.54 3.12
C LEU A 110 12.07 -19.46 3.56
N TYR A 111 11.93 -20.14 4.70
CA TYR A 111 13.01 -20.92 5.34
C TYR A 111 12.88 -22.45 5.26
N ASP A 112 11.75 -23.00 4.80
CA ASP A 112 11.55 -24.46 4.67
C ASP A 112 11.00 -24.77 3.28
N ARG A 113 11.59 -25.78 2.61
CA ARG A 113 11.21 -26.18 1.26
C ARG A 113 9.80 -26.79 1.18
N ASN A 114 9.24 -27.18 2.33
CA ASN A 114 7.93 -27.82 2.47
C ASN A 114 6.77 -26.83 2.74
N MET A 115 7.01 -25.52 2.80
CA MET A 115 5.95 -24.52 3.00
C MET A 115 4.91 -24.53 1.87
N THR A 116 3.62 -24.51 2.21
CA THR A 116 2.56 -24.16 1.26
C THR A 116 2.59 -22.66 1.01
N VAL A 117 2.88 -22.25 -0.23
CA VAL A 117 2.93 -20.82 -0.62
C VAL A 117 1.89 -20.52 -1.69
N VAL A 118 1.17 -19.41 -1.53
CA VAL A 118 0.29 -18.86 -2.58
C VAL A 118 0.87 -17.53 -3.08
N ASP A 119 1.11 -17.45 -4.40
CA ASP A 119 1.58 -16.26 -5.13
C ASP A 119 0.39 -15.67 -5.91
N VAL A 120 -0.24 -14.65 -5.34
CA VAL A 120 -1.53 -14.09 -5.77
C VAL A 120 -1.31 -12.83 -6.59
N GLY A 121 -1.87 -12.81 -7.80
CA GLY A 121 -1.48 -11.86 -8.83
C GLY A 121 -0.08 -12.13 -9.39
N GLY A 122 0.36 -13.39 -9.40
CA GLY A 122 1.72 -13.78 -9.77
C GLY A 122 2.08 -13.55 -11.25
N GLY A 123 1.11 -13.21 -12.11
CA GLY A 123 1.33 -12.82 -13.50
C GLY A 123 2.12 -13.86 -14.31
N THR A 124 3.27 -13.46 -14.85
CA THR A 124 4.16 -14.35 -15.61
C THR A 124 5.05 -15.22 -14.72
N GLY A 125 4.86 -15.18 -13.40
CA GLY A 125 5.64 -15.91 -12.41
C GLY A 125 7.01 -15.29 -12.12
N PHE A 126 7.23 -14.00 -12.39
CA PHE A 126 8.53 -13.36 -12.11
C PHE A 126 8.89 -13.41 -10.61
N THR A 127 7.91 -13.16 -9.74
CA THR A 127 8.06 -13.29 -8.28
C THR A 127 8.20 -14.76 -7.87
N THR A 128 7.44 -15.65 -8.49
CA THR A 128 7.50 -17.10 -8.25
C THR A 128 8.89 -17.68 -8.52
N LEU A 129 9.62 -17.18 -9.53
CA LEU A 129 11.03 -17.53 -9.79
C LEU A 129 11.98 -17.20 -8.63
N GLY A 130 11.61 -16.26 -7.74
CA GLY A 130 12.29 -16.03 -6.46
C GLY A 130 11.84 -17.02 -5.39
N ILE A 131 10.52 -17.26 -5.28
CA ILE A 131 9.92 -18.18 -4.29
C ILE A 131 10.51 -19.61 -4.43
N VAL A 132 10.60 -20.13 -5.67
CA VAL A 132 11.07 -21.51 -5.93
C VAL A 132 12.58 -21.72 -5.70
N LYS A 133 13.34 -20.66 -5.39
CA LYS A 133 14.72 -20.79 -4.88
C LYS A 133 14.75 -21.36 -3.45
N HIS A 134 13.66 -21.18 -2.70
CA HIS A 134 13.54 -21.51 -1.29
C HIS A 134 12.51 -22.61 -1.01
N VAL A 135 11.45 -22.68 -1.83
CA VAL A 135 10.33 -23.64 -1.67
C VAL A 135 10.27 -24.60 -2.86
N ASP A 136 9.99 -25.89 -2.63
CA ASP A 136 9.77 -26.84 -3.73
C ASP A 136 8.59 -26.38 -4.59
N ALA A 137 8.79 -26.31 -5.91
CA ALA A 137 7.82 -25.73 -6.85
C ALA A 137 6.41 -26.35 -6.73
N LYS A 138 6.31 -27.67 -6.51
CA LYS A 138 5.06 -28.40 -6.23
C LYS A 138 4.22 -27.88 -5.05
N ASN A 139 4.84 -27.18 -4.10
CA ASN A 139 4.18 -26.61 -2.91
C ASN A 139 3.75 -25.14 -3.13
N VAL A 140 4.08 -24.56 -4.29
CA VAL A 140 3.76 -23.17 -4.66
C VAL A 140 2.56 -23.16 -5.61
N THR A 141 1.54 -22.36 -5.30
CA THR A 141 0.40 -22.10 -6.18
C THR A 141 0.44 -20.67 -6.70
N ILE A 142 0.50 -20.49 -8.03
CA ILE A 142 0.31 -19.20 -8.70
C ILE A 142 -1.18 -19.01 -9.00
N LEU A 143 -1.74 -17.87 -8.60
CA LEU A 143 -3.10 -17.45 -8.92
C LEU A 143 -3.06 -16.08 -9.61
N ASP A 144 -3.79 -15.92 -10.72
CA ASP A 144 -3.99 -14.63 -11.40
C ASP A 144 -5.34 -14.61 -12.13
N GLN A 145 -5.89 -13.41 -12.41
CA GLN A 145 -7.09 -13.24 -13.24
C GLN A 145 -6.79 -13.29 -14.76
N SER A 146 -5.52 -13.43 -15.14
CA SER A 146 -5.04 -13.17 -16.50
C SER A 146 -4.49 -14.45 -17.16
N PRO A 147 -5.34 -15.26 -17.84
CA PRO A 147 -4.90 -16.55 -18.42
C PRO A 147 -3.72 -16.42 -19.41
N HIS A 148 -3.56 -15.27 -20.06
CA HIS A 148 -2.44 -14.97 -20.95
C HIS A 148 -1.11 -14.69 -20.22
N GLN A 149 -1.13 -14.32 -18.94
CA GLN A 149 0.07 -14.24 -18.10
C GLN A 149 0.42 -15.63 -17.56
N LEU A 150 -0.60 -16.39 -17.12
CA LEU A 150 -0.46 -17.75 -16.63
C LEU A 150 0.06 -18.73 -17.70
N ALA A 151 -0.20 -18.46 -18.99
CA ALA A 151 0.44 -19.18 -20.11
C ALA A 151 1.97 -19.02 -20.10
N LYS A 152 2.47 -17.77 -20.06
CA LYS A 152 3.92 -17.47 -19.94
C LYS A 152 4.55 -18.05 -18.66
N ALA A 153 3.78 -18.19 -17.58
CA ALA A 153 4.26 -18.82 -16.36
C ALA A 153 4.49 -20.33 -16.55
N LYS A 154 3.58 -21.03 -17.26
CA LYS A 154 3.68 -22.47 -17.59
C LYS A 154 4.84 -22.80 -18.55
N GLU A 155 5.27 -21.84 -19.35
CA GLU A 155 6.40 -21.98 -20.29
C GLU A 155 7.77 -21.99 -19.58
N LYS A 156 7.85 -21.59 -18.29
CA LYS A 156 9.10 -21.49 -17.55
C LYS A 156 9.45 -22.80 -16.84
N GLU A 157 10.55 -23.43 -17.24
CA GLU A 157 11.06 -24.69 -16.64
C GLU A 157 11.02 -24.73 -15.10
N PRO A 158 11.48 -23.70 -14.33
CA PRO A 158 11.48 -23.75 -12.87
C PRO A 158 10.09 -23.70 -12.21
N LEU A 159 9.04 -23.38 -12.99
CA LEU A 159 7.66 -23.24 -12.52
C LEU A 159 6.76 -24.41 -12.97
N LYS A 160 7.29 -25.42 -13.66
CA LYS A 160 6.49 -26.53 -14.23
C LYS A 160 5.73 -27.36 -13.20
N GLU A 161 6.27 -27.52 -11.99
CA GLU A 161 5.58 -28.21 -10.89
C GLU A 161 4.61 -27.30 -10.11
N CYS A 162 4.71 -25.97 -10.28
CA CYS A 162 3.81 -25.05 -9.58
C CYS A 162 2.36 -25.27 -10.02
N ARG A 163 1.45 -25.27 -9.05
CA ARG A 163 0.01 -25.29 -9.35
C ARG A 163 -0.37 -23.92 -9.92
N ILE A 164 -0.91 -23.86 -11.13
CA ILE A 164 -1.25 -22.59 -11.78
C ILE A 164 -2.75 -22.53 -12.05
N ILE A 165 -3.45 -21.59 -11.41
CA ILE A 165 -4.91 -21.44 -11.43
C ILE A 165 -5.36 -20.01 -11.80
N GLU A 166 -6.51 -19.90 -12.47
CA GLU A 166 -7.18 -18.61 -12.69
C GLU A 166 -8.05 -18.26 -11.46
N GLY A 167 -8.06 -17.00 -11.03
CA GLY A 167 -8.84 -16.58 -9.86
C GLY A 167 -8.72 -15.09 -9.52
N ASP A 168 -9.56 -14.63 -8.59
CA ASP A 168 -9.61 -13.24 -8.09
C ASP A 168 -8.88 -13.13 -6.74
N ALA A 169 -8.00 -12.14 -6.58
CA ALA A 169 -7.30 -11.88 -5.31
C ALA A 169 -8.24 -11.48 -4.17
N GLU A 170 -9.43 -10.97 -4.50
CA GLU A 170 -10.48 -10.58 -3.56
C GLU A 170 -11.48 -11.71 -3.21
N ASP A 171 -11.30 -12.92 -3.75
CA ASP A 171 -12.19 -14.08 -3.53
C ASP A 171 -11.43 -15.39 -3.83
N LEU A 172 -10.67 -15.88 -2.86
CA LEU A 172 -9.65 -16.91 -3.10
C LEU A 172 -10.20 -18.35 -3.04
N PRO A 173 -9.92 -19.21 -4.02
CA PRO A 173 -10.37 -20.61 -4.09
C PRO A 173 -9.56 -21.55 -3.17
N PHE A 174 -9.22 -21.09 -1.97
CA PHE A 174 -8.52 -21.82 -0.92
C PHE A 174 -9.37 -21.85 0.36
N PRO A 175 -9.32 -22.95 1.14
CA PRO A 175 -9.95 -22.97 2.46
C PRO A 175 -9.26 -21.99 3.41
N THR A 176 -9.92 -21.69 4.52
CA THR A 176 -9.36 -20.94 5.64
C THR A 176 -8.24 -21.76 6.31
N ASP A 177 -7.17 -21.09 6.77
CA ASP A 177 -5.98 -21.75 7.36
C ASP A 177 -5.28 -22.77 6.45
N TYR A 178 -5.10 -22.43 5.16
CA TYR A 178 -4.50 -23.27 4.12
C TYR A 178 -2.97 -23.13 3.96
N ALA A 179 -2.46 -21.90 3.89
CA ALA A 179 -1.10 -21.59 3.44
C ALA A 179 -0.18 -21.12 4.59
N ASP A 180 1.11 -21.43 4.47
CA ASP A 180 2.15 -20.93 5.39
C ASP A 180 2.60 -19.52 5.02
N ARG A 181 2.58 -19.21 3.71
CA ARG A 181 2.89 -17.89 3.17
C ARG A 181 1.88 -17.47 2.11
N TYR A 182 1.51 -16.19 2.17
CA TYR A 182 0.78 -15.47 1.13
C TYR A 182 1.74 -14.42 0.58
N ILE A 183 1.96 -14.43 -0.72
CA ILE A 183 2.81 -13.46 -1.41
C ILE A 183 1.99 -12.82 -2.53
N SER A 184 2.11 -11.52 -2.71
CA SER A 184 1.60 -10.81 -3.88
C SER A 184 2.57 -9.69 -4.25
N ALA A 185 2.84 -9.51 -5.54
CA ALA A 185 3.83 -8.55 -6.01
C ALA A 185 3.39 -7.88 -7.32
N GLY A 186 3.24 -6.56 -7.30
CA GLY A 186 2.83 -5.78 -8.47
C GLY A 186 1.37 -6.03 -8.91
N SER A 187 0.49 -6.34 -7.96
CA SER A 187 -0.92 -6.67 -8.20
C SER A 187 -1.90 -5.80 -7.41
N ILE A 188 -1.59 -5.46 -6.16
CA ILE A 188 -2.50 -4.74 -5.24
C ILE A 188 -2.86 -3.32 -5.71
N GLU A 189 -2.00 -2.69 -6.52
CA GLU A 189 -2.26 -1.44 -7.23
C GLU A 189 -3.45 -1.51 -8.22
N TYR A 190 -3.97 -2.71 -8.47
CA TYR A 190 -5.01 -3.01 -9.46
C TYR A 190 -6.27 -3.64 -8.87
N TRP A 191 -6.30 -3.94 -7.57
CA TRP A 191 -7.49 -4.49 -6.90
C TRP A 191 -8.52 -3.37 -6.64
N PRO A 192 -9.78 -3.48 -7.10
CA PRO A 192 -10.83 -2.51 -6.79
C PRO A 192 -11.06 -2.27 -5.28
N ASP A 193 -10.97 -3.33 -4.47
CA ASP A 193 -11.05 -3.32 -3.00
C ASP A 193 -9.78 -3.98 -2.39
N PRO A 194 -8.65 -3.24 -2.28
CA PRO A 194 -7.39 -3.76 -1.75
C PRO A 194 -7.55 -4.35 -0.35
N GLN A 195 -8.40 -3.74 0.48
CA GLN A 195 -8.66 -4.16 1.84
C GLN A 195 -9.32 -5.56 1.90
N ARG A 196 -10.10 -5.93 0.87
CA ARG A 196 -10.69 -7.26 0.72
C ARG A 196 -9.66 -8.32 0.33
N GLY A 197 -8.73 -8.01 -0.58
CA GLY A 197 -7.60 -8.90 -0.86
C GLY A 197 -6.70 -9.15 0.36
N ILE A 198 -6.43 -8.12 1.17
CA ILE A 198 -5.73 -8.28 2.46
C ILE A 198 -6.54 -9.08 3.48
N ARG A 199 -7.88 -8.98 3.46
CA ARG A 199 -8.77 -9.82 4.29
C ARG A 199 -8.69 -11.30 3.87
N GLU A 200 -8.72 -11.57 2.57
CA GLU A 200 -8.55 -12.92 2.01
C GLU A 200 -7.16 -13.49 2.34
N ALA A 201 -6.10 -12.69 2.26
CA ALA A 201 -4.76 -13.07 2.68
C ALA A 201 -4.72 -13.51 4.15
N TYR A 202 -5.43 -12.83 5.06
CA TYR A 202 -5.57 -13.26 6.45
C TYR A 202 -6.32 -14.59 6.54
N ARG A 203 -7.47 -14.72 5.85
CA ARG A 203 -8.31 -15.92 5.89
C ARG A 203 -7.52 -17.18 5.47
N VAL A 204 -6.82 -17.14 4.33
CA VAL A 204 -6.16 -18.33 3.76
C VAL A 204 -4.83 -18.70 4.43
N LEU A 205 -4.21 -17.82 5.20
CA LEU A 205 -3.02 -18.15 5.99
C LEU A 205 -3.36 -18.99 7.23
N LYS A 206 -2.46 -19.87 7.66
CA LYS A 206 -2.49 -20.58 8.95
C LYS A 206 -2.11 -19.65 10.12
N ILE A 207 -2.33 -20.07 11.37
CA ILE A 207 -1.72 -19.43 12.56
C ILE A 207 -0.20 -19.37 12.39
N GLY A 208 0.41 -18.21 12.66
CA GLY A 208 1.85 -17.97 12.44
C GLY A 208 2.23 -17.81 10.95
N GLY A 209 1.28 -18.00 10.04
CA GLY A 209 1.44 -17.73 8.62
C GLY A 209 1.66 -16.24 8.35
N LYS A 210 2.47 -15.94 7.33
CA LYS A 210 2.93 -14.58 7.02
C LYS A 210 2.45 -14.14 5.64
N ALA A 211 1.78 -12.98 5.61
CA ALA A 211 1.48 -12.28 4.37
C ALA A 211 2.65 -11.37 3.99
N CYS A 212 2.94 -11.28 2.69
CA CYS A 212 3.91 -10.38 2.10
C CYS A 212 3.29 -9.71 0.87
N ILE A 213 3.21 -8.39 0.89
CA ILE A 213 2.64 -7.57 -0.18
C ILE A 213 3.73 -6.63 -0.68
N ILE A 214 4.11 -6.81 -1.94
CA ILE A 214 5.13 -6.04 -2.62
C ILE A 214 4.43 -5.13 -3.63
N GLY A 215 4.55 -3.82 -3.48
CA GLY A 215 3.80 -2.88 -4.30
C GLY A 215 4.39 -1.47 -4.37
N PRO A 216 3.86 -0.61 -5.26
CA PRO A 216 4.30 0.76 -5.43
C PRO A 216 3.94 1.60 -4.19
N VAL A 217 4.65 2.70 -4.00
CA VAL A 217 4.43 3.63 -2.89
C VAL A 217 4.18 5.04 -3.44
N HIS A 218 3.26 5.78 -2.83
CA HIS A 218 2.89 7.13 -3.28
C HIS A 218 4.12 8.05 -3.36
N PRO A 219 4.42 8.61 -4.55
CA PRO A 219 5.65 9.37 -4.76
C PRO A 219 5.64 10.71 -4.00
N THR A 220 6.82 11.24 -3.68
CA THR A 220 6.95 12.54 -3.01
C THR A 220 6.98 13.73 -3.97
N PHE A 221 7.56 13.56 -5.15
CA PHE A 221 7.72 14.63 -6.14
C PHE A 221 6.37 15.02 -6.77
N TRP A 222 6.12 16.33 -6.91
CA TRP A 222 4.78 16.86 -7.19
C TRP A 222 4.20 16.35 -8.52
N LEU A 223 5.00 16.30 -9.58
CA LEU A 223 4.58 15.85 -10.91
C LEU A 223 4.33 14.34 -10.92
N SER A 224 5.16 13.57 -10.21
CA SER A 224 4.94 12.13 -10.04
C SER A 224 3.69 11.83 -9.23
N ARG A 225 3.29 12.67 -8.27
CA ARG A 225 1.99 12.53 -7.56
C ARG A 225 0.81 12.78 -8.47
N PHE A 226 0.88 13.83 -9.29
CA PHE A 226 -0.17 14.14 -10.28
C PHE A 226 -0.39 12.95 -11.22
N PHE A 227 0.69 12.38 -11.75
CA PHE A 227 0.64 11.21 -12.61
C PHE A 227 0.21 9.92 -11.88
N ALA A 228 0.72 9.67 -10.66
CA ALA A 228 0.31 8.51 -9.85
C ALA A 228 -1.20 8.54 -9.53
N ASP A 229 -1.73 9.69 -9.10
CA ASP A 229 -3.15 9.88 -8.76
C ASP A 229 -4.09 9.68 -9.98
N MET A 230 -3.57 9.84 -11.20
CA MET A 230 -4.31 9.55 -12.44
C MET A 230 -4.25 8.06 -12.81
N TRP A 231 -3.12 7.38 -12.69
CA TRP A 231 -2.92 6.09 -13.38
C TRP A 231 -3.62 4.90 -12.72
N MET A 232 -3.14 4.51 -11.54
CA MET A 232 -3.48 3.29 -10.81
C MET A 232 -3.37 3.57 -9.30
N LEU A 233 -3.64 2.59 -8.44
CA LEU A 233 -3.51 2.80 -7.01
C LEU A 233 -2.03 2.81 -6.60
N PHE A 234 -1.53 3.97 -6.16
CA PHE A 234 -0.24 4.11 -5.45
C PHE A 234 -0.52 4.40 -3.97
N PRO A 235 -0.57 3.39 -3.08
CA PRO A 235 -0.84 3.60 -1.66
C PRO A 235 0.33 4.28 -0.96
N LYS A 236 0.06 4.96 0.15
CA LYS A 236 1.11 5.35 1.09
C LYS A 236 1.56 4.16 1.94
N GLU A 237 2.75 4.26 2.52
CA GLU A 237 3.27 3.27 3.48
C GLU A 237 2.34 3.07 4.67
N GLU A 238 1.70 4.15 5.14
CA GLU A 238 0.72 4.13 6.22
C GLU A 238 -0.58 3.41 5.84
N GLU A 239 -1.01 3.48 4.57
CA GLU A 239 -2.25 2.85 4.10
C GLU A 239 -2.12 1.33 4.02
N TYR A 240 -0.97 0.81 3.56
CA TYR A 240 -0.65 -0.63 3.66
C TYR A 240 -0.67 -1.12 5.12
N ILE A 241 0.01 -0.40 6.02
CA ILE A 241 0.07 -0.76 7.45
C ILE A 241 -1.33 -0.73 8.08
N GLU A 242 -2.19 0.21 7.68
CA GLU A 242 -3.57 0.28 8.13
C GLU A 242 -4.41 -0.90 7.62
N TRP A 243 -4.28 -1.30 6.35
CA TRP A 243 -5.02 -2.45 5.79
C TRP A 243 -4.68 -3.77 6.48
N PHE A 244 -3.39 -4.03 6.73
CA PHE A 244 -2.94 -5.21 7.48
C PHE A 244 -3.51 -5.20 8.91
N ARG A 245 -3.39 -4.07 9.62
CA ARG A 245 -3.89 -3.95 11.01
C ARG A 245 -5.41 -4.10 11.10
N LYS A 246 -6.16 -3.56 10.13
CA LYS A 246 -7.61 -3.73 10.02
C LYS A 246 -8.02 -5.18 9.81
N ALA A 247 -7.33 -5.90 8.92
CA ALA A 247 -7.51 -7.34 8.71
C ALA A 247 -7.03 -8.21 9.90
N GLY A 248 -6.49 -7.62 10.98
CA GLY A 248 -6.16 -8.33 12.22
C GLY A 248 -4.70 -8.78 12.35
N PHE A 249 -3.87 -8.61 11.30
CA PHE A 249 -2.45 -9.00 11.32
C PHE A 249 -1.68 -8.33 12.46
N LYS A 250 -0.70 -9.07 13.01
CA LYS A 250 0.26 -8.59 14.01
C LYS A 250 1.66 -8.48 13.39
N ASN A 251 2.60 -7.93 14.16
CA ASN A 251 4.01 -7.79 13.78
C ASN A 251 4.21 -7.15 12.39
N VAL A 252 3.34 -6.17 12.08
CA VAL A 252 3.29 -5.54 10.75
C VAL A 252 4.54 -4.71 10.50
N GLN A 253 5.32 -5.11 9.51
CA GLN A 253 6.61 -4.53 9.14
C GLN A 253 6.59 -3.98 7.72
N ILE A 254 7.52 -3.07 7.42
CA ILE A 254 7.71 -2.54 6.07
C ILE A 254 9.20 -2.41 5.75
N LYS A 255 9.62 -3.03 4.65
CA LYS A 255 10.93 -2.85 4.02
C LYS A 255 10.73 -2.05 2.73
N ARG A 256 11.48 -0.95 2.58
CA ARG A 256 11.53 -0.19 1.32
C ARG A 256 12.54 -0.87 0.41
N ILE A 257 12.17 -1.08 -0.86
CA ILE A 257 12.95 -1.81 -1.86
C ILE A 257 13.38 -0.83 -2.93
N GLY A 258 14.63 -0.88 -3.36
CA GLY A 258 15.16 -0.01 -4.41
C GLY A 258 16.38 -0.64 -5.09
N PRO A 259 16.77 -0.18 -6.29
CA PRO A 259 17.94 -0.72 -6.94
C PRO A 259 19.20 -0.30 -6.18
N LYS A 260 20.15 -1.22 -6.01
CA LYS A 260 21.38 -1.05 -5.22
C LYS A 260 22.26 0.15 -5.62
N TRP A 261 22.05 0.74 -6.80
CA TRP A 261 22.73 1.95 -7.26
C TRP A 261 22.09 3.27 -6.76
N TYR A 262 20.84 3.26 -6.29
CA TYR A 262 20.13 4.49 -5.93
C TYR A 262 20.52 4.98 -4.53
N ARG A 263 21.33 6.04 -4.50
CA ARG A 263 21.83 6.72 -3.29
C ARG A 263 20.93 7.85 -2.78
N GLY A 264 19.75 8.04 -3.37
CA GLY A 264 18.91 9.22 -3.13
C GLY A 264 18.02 9.09 -1.89
N VAL A 265 17.81 10.20 -1.19
CA VAL A 265 16.80 10.28 -0.13
C VAL A 265 15.39 10.38 -0.72
N ARG A 266 14.38 9.85 -0.01
CA ARG A 266 12.95 9.80 -0.39
C ARG A 266 12.35 11.16 -0.83
N ARG A 267 13.04 12.28 -0.63
CA ARG A 267 12.66 13.65 -1.03
C ARG A 267 12.82 13.95 -2.53
N HIS A 268 13.69 13.24 -3.27
CA HIS A 268 14.09 13.64 -4.64
C HIS A 268 13.57 12.78 -5.80
N GLY A 269 12.57 11.94 -5.55
CA GLY A 269 11.59 11.58 -6.60
C GLY A 269 11.70 10.19 -7.21
N LEU A 270 12.72 9.39 -6.90
CA LEU A 270 12.63 7.93 -7.07
C LEU A 270 12.11 7.32 -5.76
N ILE A 271 10.84 6.95 -5.75
CA ILE A 271 10.30 6.02 -4.74
C ILE A 271 10.03 4.72 -5.45
N MET A 272 10.91 3.77 -5.19
CA MET A 272 10.74 2.36 -5.55
C MET A 272 9.90 1.69 -4.46
N GLY A 273 9.36 0.51 -4.76
CA GLY A 273 8.26 -0.10 -3.98
C GLY A 273 8.60 -0.47 -2.53
N CYS A 274 7.60 -0.97 -1.81
CA CYS A 274 7.79 -1.57 -0.49
C CYS A 274 7.35 -3.03 -0.47
N SER A 275 8.03 -3.84 0.34
CA SER A 275 7.55 -5.12 0.84
C SER A 275 6.96 -4.88 2.23
N VAL A 276 5.67 -5.17 2.39
CA VAL A 276 4.93 -5.03 3.66
C VAL A 276 4.53 -6.41 4.12
N THR A 277 4.84 -6.75 5.37
CA THR A 277 4.55 -8.08 5.92
C THR A 277 3.77 -8.01 7.23
N GLY A 278 3.12 -9.11 7.57
CA GLY A 278 2.37 -9.26 8.81
C GLY A 278 1.97 -10.71 9.08
N GLU A 279 1.80 -11.05 10.35
CA GLU A 279 1.64 -12.42 10.83
C GLU A 279 0.22 -12.65 11.34
N LYS A 280 -0.37 -13.81 11.02
CA LYS A 280 -1.72 -14.20 11.46
C LYS A 280 -1.65 -14.73 12.91
N PRO A 281 -2.27 -14.05 13.90
CA PRO A 281 -2.17 -14.46 15.30
C PRO A 281 -3.11 -15.62 15.69
N TYR A 282 -4.24 -15.76 15.00
CA TYR A 282 -5.33 -16.67 15.38
C TYR A 282 -5.97 -17.31 14.13
N THR A 283 -6.44 -18.55 14.27
CA THR A 283 -7.18 -19.31 13.24
C THR A 283 -8.47 -18.61 12.84
N GLY A 284 -9.01 -18.98 11.67
CA GLY A 284 -10.31 -18.55 11.20
C GLY A 284 -10.24 -17.33 10.29
N ASP A 285 -11.38 -16.65 10.19
CA ASP A 285 -11.56 -15.48 9.35
C ASP A 285 -10.99 -14.19 9.99
N SER A 286 -10.82 -13.15 9.18
CA SER A 286 -10.35 -11.86 9.69
C SER A 286 -11.45 -11.16 10.52
N PRO A 287 -11.10 -10.45 11.61
CA PRO A 287 -12.07 -9.66 12.39
C PRO A 287 -12.67 -8.48 11.61
N LEU A 288 -12.13 -8.14 10.43
CA LEU A 288 -12.64 -7.08 9.58
C LEU A 288 -13.95 -7.46 8.87
N GLN A 289 -15.05 -6.92 9.40
CA GLN A 289 -16.31 -6.88 8.68
C GLN A 289 -16.20 -5.92 7.48
N LEU A 290 -16.50 -6.44 6.29
CA LEU A 290 -16.62 -5.66 5.05
C LEU A 290 -18.04 -5.80 4.50
N GLY A 291 -18.51 -4.75 3.83
CA GLY A 291 -19.77 -4.82 3.07
C GLY A 291 -19.70 -5.82 1.91
N PRO A 292 -20.84 -6.08 1.24
CA PRO A 292 -20.88 -6.90 0.03
C PRO A 292 -19.84 -6.40 -0.99
N LYS A 293 -19.23 -7.34 -1.73
CA LYS A 293 -18.31 -7.01 -2.81
C LYS A 293 -19.09 -6.18 -3.84
N VAL A 294 -18.63 -4.96 -4.13
CA VAL A 294 -19.24 -4.14 -5.17
C VAL A 294 -18.91 -4.83 -6.50
N GLU A 295 -19.92 -5.36 -7.18
CA GLU A 295 -19.68 -6.04 -8.46
C GLU A 295 -19.01 -5.10 -9.47
N ASP A 296 -18.02 -5.62 -10.18
CA ASP A 296 -17.36 -4.93 -11.28
C ASP A 296 -18.40 -4.48 -12.31
N VAL A 297 -18.67 -3.17 -12.32
CA VAL A 297 -19.78 -2.57 -13.08
C VAL A 297 -19.56 -2.73 -14.58
N LYS A 298 -20.16 -3.78 -15.17
CA LYS A 298 -20.14 -4.13 -16.62
C LYS A 298 -20.90 -3.12 -17.51
N LYS A 299 -20.87 -1.82 -17.19
CA LYS A 299 -21.41 -0.78 -18.06
C LYS A 299 -20.52 -0.65 -19.29
N PRO A 300 -21.07 -0.60 -20.52
CA PRO A 300 -20.26 -0.44 -21.72
C PRO A 300 -19.56 0.93 -21.71
N VAL A 301 -18.23 0.91 -21.59
CA VAL A 301 -17.42 2.14 -21.67
C VAL A 301 -17.50 2.68 -23.10
N ASN A 302 -17.78 3.98 -23.24
CA ASN A 302 -17.76 4.64 -24.56
C ASN A 302 -16.37 4.49 -25.19
N LYS A 303 -16.30 3.96 -26.42
CA LYS A 303 -15.04 3.68 -27.14
C LYS A 303 -14.09 4.88 -27.22
N PHE A 304 -14.62 6.10 -27.35
CA PHE A 304 -13.80 7.33 -27.34
C PHE A 304 -13.23 7.64 -25.95
N VAL A 305 -14.01 7.43 -24.90
CA VAL A 305 -13.56 7.60 -23.50
C VAL A 305 -12.51 6.54 -23.16
N PHE A 306 -12.72 5.29 -23.57
CA PHE A 306 -11.73 4.22 -23.43
C PHE A 306 -10.42 4.54 -24.17
N LEU A 307 -10.49 5.00 -25.42
CA LEU A 307 -9.29 5.38 -26.19
C LEU A 307 -8.55 6.57 -25.55
N LEU A 308 -9.27 7.58 -25.07
CA LEU A 308 -8.67 8.71 -24.35
C LEU A 308 -8.01 8.26 -23.03
N ARG A 309 -8.66 7.36 -22.27
CA ARG A 309 -8.08 6.75 -21.07
C ARG A 309 -6.81 5.95 -21.38
N LEU A 310 -6.81 5.18 -22.46
CA LEU A 310 -5.67 4.38 -22.91
C LEU A 310 -4.49 5.26 -23.33
N ILE A 311 -4.73 6.33 -24.09
CA ILE A 311 -3.70 7.30 -24.49
C ILE A 311 -3.10 8.00 -23.25
N LEU A 312 -3.95 8.47 -22.33
CA LEU A 312 -3.47 9.12 -21.10
C LEU A 312 -2.69 8.13 -20.22
N GLY A 313 -3.18 6.90 -20.04
CA GLY A 313 -2.48 5.84 -19.32
C GLY A 313 -1.12 5.48 -19.93
N ALA A 314 -1.01 5.48 -21.26
CA ALA A 314 0.25 5.28 -21.97
C ALA A 314 1.24 6.45 -21.76
N ILE A 315 0.76 7.70 -21.77
CA ILE A 315 1.58 8.88 -21.44
C ILE A 315 2.09 8.80 -20.00
N VAL A 316 1.23 8.39 -19.05
CA VAL A 316 1.67 8.24 -17.65
C VAL A 316 2.66 7.10 -17.49
N ALA A 317 2.43 5.95 -18.13
CA ALA A 317 3.38 4.84 -18.13
C ALA A 317 4.75 5.30 -18.67
N ALA A 318 4.79 6.00 -19.81
CA ALA A 318 6.02 6.53 -20.38
C ALA A 318 6.75 7.50 -19.42
N TYR A 319 6.03 8.37 -18.70
CA TYR A 319 6.63 9.23 -17.68
C TYR A 319 7.31 8.42 -16.57
N PHE A 320 6.67 7.36 -16.07
CA PHE A 320 7.27 6.47 -15.07
C PHE A 320 8.41 5.60 -15.60
N LEU A 321 8.52 5.37 -16.92
CA LEU A 321 9.68 4.73 -17.54
C LEU A 321 10.89 5.67 -17.68
N VAL A 322 10.65 6.98 -17.86
CA VAL A 322 11.74 7.96 -18.01
C VAL A 322 12.41 8.27 -16.68
N ILE A 323 11.69 8.25 -15.55
CA ILE A 323 12.28 8.61 -14.23
C ILE A 323 13.48 7.73 -13.85
N PRO A 324 13.41 6.37 -13.87
CA PRO A 324 14.53 5.56 -13.41
C PRO A 324 15.74 5.65 -14.35
N ILE A 325 15.53 5.82 -15.65
CA ILE A 325 16.59 6.08 -16.63
C ILE A 325 17.28 7.42 -16.31
N TYR A 326 16.52 8.49 -16.08
CA TYR A 326 17.06 9.79 -15.67
C TYR A 326 17.82 9.71 -14.33
N MET A 327 17.30 8.98 -13.34
CA MET A 327 17.95 8.84 -12.03
C MET A 327 19.21 7.96 -12.09
N TRP A 328 19.25 6.97 -12.97
CA TRP A 328 20.44 6.16 -13.25
C TRP A 328 21.52 6.98 -13.95
N LEU A 329 21.16 7.75 -14.97
CA LEU A 329 22.07 8.72 -15.61
C LEU A 329 22.60 9.74 -14.58
N LYS A 330 21.74 10.22 -13.69
CA LYS A 330 22.12 11.10 -12.58
C LYS A 330 23.10 10.43 -11.60
N ASP A 331 22.93 9.15 -11.25
CA ASP A 331 23.91 8.39 -10.45
C ASP A 331 25.29 8.31 -11.13
N LYS A 332 25.34 8.17 -12.46
CA LYS A 332 26.62 8.14 -13.21
C LYS A 332 27.33 9.49 -13.25
N ILE A 333 26.59 10.59 -13.25
CA ILE A 333 27.13 11.95 -13.37
C ILE A 333 27.44 12.57 -11.99
N VAL A 334 26.64 12.29 -10.96
CA VAL A 334 26.77 12.89 -9.62
C VAL A 334 27.82 12.12 -8.79
N PRO A 335 28.88 12.78 -8.30
CA PRO A 335 29.96 12.14 -7.54
C PRO A 335 29.48 11.26 -6.37
N LYS A 336 30.28 10.23 -6.04
CA LYS A 336 30.06 9.40 -4.86
C LYS A 336 30.12 10.27 -3.59
N GLY A 337 29.19 10.04 -2.67
CA GLY A 337 29.01 10.84 -1.45
C GLY A 337 28.02 12.01 -1.58
N TRP A 338 27.67 12.45 -2.79
CA TRP A 338 26.61 13.45 -3.00
C TRP A 338 25.23 12.77 -3.13
N PRO A 339 24.14 13.37 -2.60
CA PRO A 339 22.79 12.85 -2.74
C PRO A 339 22.25 13.08 -4.16
N ILE A 340 21.53 12.08 -4.67
CA ILE A 340 20.71 12.19 -5.88
C ILE A 340 19.23 12.44 -5.55
#